data_AF-A0A3L7WWE9-F1
#
_entry.id   AF-A0A3L7WWE9-F1
#
_cell.length_a   1.000
_cell.length_b   1.000
_cell.length_c   1.000
_cell.angle_alpha   90.00
_cell.angle_beta   90.00
_cell.angle_gamma   90.00
#
_symmetry.space_group_name_H-M   'P 1'
#
loop_
_entity.id
_entity.type
_entity.pdbx_description
1 polymer ?
#
loop_
_entity_poly.entity_id
_entity_poly.type
_entity_poly.pdbx_seq_one_letter_code
_entity_poly.pdbx_strand_id
1 'polypeptide(L)'
;MIPVLEHCLDEFSDELYIDGVGGTAISDGHALTTGPGTEVGDPAALAADETLVVPPEHRASSVVRHLLAKMMRPLQAGAVLEESLALEHIDLYYRPIFAHEFHWAPKDTRGVVEIDGLTGQVYHASSLRTQLSRLVTRNALFDIGADTIGLLVPGGSISVKVARVALDKSY
;
A
#
# COMPACT_ATOMS: atom_id res chain seq x y z
N MET A 1 -38.68 10.21 37.20
CA MET A 1 -37.49 10.54 36.39
C MET A 1 -37.60 9.68 35.13
N ILE A 2 -37.86 10.29 33.98
CA ILE A 2 -38.03 9.54 32.72
C ILE A 2 -36.61 9.29 32.18
N PRO A 3 -36.20 8.04 31.91
CA PRO A 3 -34.91 7.79 31.28
C PRO A 3 -34.95 8.36 29.86
N VAL A 4 -34.05 9.30 29.57
CA VAL A 4 -33.84 9.81 28.21
C VAL A 4 -32.92 8.80 27.51
N LEU A 5 -33.40 8.20 26.43
CA LEU A 5 -32.60 7.34 25.56
C LEU A 5 -31.99 8.21 24.48
N GLU A 6 -30.67 8.40 24.54
CA GLU A 6 -29.92 9.10 23.49
C GLU A 6 -29.40 8.07 22.47
N HIS A 7 -29.61 8.37 21.19
CA HIS A 7 -29.06 7.61 20.07
C HIS A 7 -27.93 8.42 19.44
N CYS A 8 -26.75 7.81 19.33
CA CYS A 8 -25.58 8.40 18.67
C CYS A 8 -25.24 7.58 17.43
N LEU A 9 -24.80 8.26 16.37
CA LEU A 9 -24.20 7.66 15.18
C LEU A 9 -22.85 8.34 14.98
N ASP A 10 -21.81 7.54 14.80
CA ASP A 10 -20.44 7.99 14.57
C ASP A 10 -19.90 7.29 13.32
N GLU A 11 -19.47 8.08 12.34
CA GLU A 11 -18.91 7.62 11.07
C GLU A 11 -17.54 8.24 10.86
N PHE A 12 -16.56 7.41 10.49
CA PHE A 12 -15.20 7.86 10.25
C PHE A 12 -14.55 7.08 9.11
N SER A 13 -13.81 7.80 8.28
CA SER A 13 -12.92 7.24 7.27
C SER A 13 -11.48 7.63 7.57
N ASP A 14 -10.54 6.79 7.16
CA ASP A 14 -9.12 7.08 7.26
C ASP A 14 -8.39 6.44 6.08
N GLU A 15 -7.31 7.07 5.65
CA GLU A 15 -6.49 6.64 4.51
C GLU A 15 -5.04 6.47 4.97
N LEU A 16 -4.35 5.51 4.35
CA LEU A 16 -2.97 5.21 4.68
C LEU A 16 -2.19 4.84 3.42
N TYR A 17 -1.14 5.62 3.15
CA TYR A 17 -0.20 5.37 2.07
C TYR A 17 1.13 4.89 2.65
N ILE A 18 1.65 3.78 2.14
CA ILE A 18 2.88 3.16 2.62
C ILE A 18 3.80 2.88 1.43
N ASP A 19 5.10 3.12 1.60
CA ASP A 19 6.11 2.64 0.68
C ASP A 19 6.14 1.10 0.70
N GLY A 20 5.81 0.48 -0.44
CA GLY A 20 5.78 -0.96 -0.60
C GLY A 20 7.13 -1.63 -0.31
N VAL A 21 8.26 -0.92 -0.43
CA VAL A 21 9.60 -1.46 -0.16
C VAL A 21 10.05 -1.15 1.26
N GLY A 22 10.07 0.12 1.64
CA GLY A 22 10.55 0.57 2.95
C GLY A 22 9.57 0.35 4.10
N GLY A 23 8.27 0.27 3.83
CA GLY A 23 7.22 0.15 4.85
C GLY A 23 6.95 1.44 5.62
N THR A 24 7.53 2.55 5.17
CA THR A 24 7.36 3.87 5.78
C THR A 24 6.07 4.50 5.29
N ALA A 25 5.35 5.18 6.19
CA ALA A 25 4.17 5.95 5.81
C ALA A 25 4.58 7.13 4.92
N ILE A 26 3.83 7.37 3.86
CA ILE A 26 4.04 8.48 2.92
C ILE A 26 2.99 9.55 3.22
N SER A 27 3.41 10.70 3.72
CA SER A 27 2.50 11.80 4.07
C SER A 27 1.82 12.42 2.85
N ASP A 28 2.51 12.47 1.71
CA ASP A 28 2.04 13.10 0.47
C ASP A 28 1.45 12.09 -0.52
N GLY A 29 0.97 10.94 -0.02
CA GLY A 29 0.51 9.84 -0.86
C GLY A 29 -0.58 10.22 -1.85
N HIS A 30 -1.54 11.06 -1.43
CA HIS A 30 -2.59 11.59 -2.31
C HIS A 30 -2.00 12.33 -3.53
N ALA A 31 -0.97 13.16 -3.34
CA ALA A 31 -0.34 13.89 -4.45
C ALA A 31 0.33 12.95 -5.46
N LEU A 32 0.81 11.79 -5.00
CA LEU A 32 1.43 10.77 -5.85
C LEU A 32 0.39 9.97 -6.65
N THR A 33 -0.86 9.88 -6.19
CA THR A 33 -1.91 9.06 -6.82
C THR A 33 -2.90 9.86 -7.67
N THR A 34 -2.94 11.20 -7.55
CA THR A 34 -3.87 12.05 -8.32
C THR A 34 -3.43 12.28 -9.78
N GLY A 35 -2.18 11.93 -10.11
CA GLY A 35 -1.62 12.12 -11.46
C GLY A 35 -2.22 11.18 -12.51
N PRO A 36 -1.94 11.41 -13.81
CA PRO A 36 -2.34 10.47 -14.85
C PRO A 36 -1.64 9.12 -14.64
N GLY A 37 -2.43 8.09 -14.40
CA GLY A 37 -1.98 6.70 -14.26
C GLY A 37 -2.54 5.83 -15.38
N THR A 38 -1.86 4.71 -15.63
CA THR A 38 -2.40 3.62 -16.47
C THR A 38 -2.60 2.41 -15.58
N GLU A 39 -3.74 1.75 -15.72
CA GLU A 39 -4.01 0.51 -15.01
C GLU A 39 -3.09 -0.59 -15.56
N VAL A 40 -2.42 -1.29 -14.64
CA VAL A 40 -1.49 -2.38 -14.98
C VAL A 40 -2.15 -3.68 -14.56
N GLY A 41 -2.70 -4.42 -15.53
CA GLY A 41 -3.34 -5.70 -15.26
C GLY A 41 -2.35 -6.80 -14.85
N ASP A 42 -1.19 -6.85 -15.51
CA ASP A 42 -0.11 -7.78 -15.18
C ASP A 42 1.19 -7.00 -14.88
N PRO A 43 1.70 -7.03 -13.64
CA PRO A 43 2.97 -6.40 -13.29
C PRO A 43 4.16 -6.91 -14.11
N ALA A 44 4.10 -8.14 -14.64
CA ALA A 44 5.16 -8.66 -15.49
C ALA A 44 5.28 -7.87 -16.82
N ALA A 45 4.19 -7.27 -17.29
CA ALA A 45 4.20 -6.42 -18.49
C ALA A 45 5.03 -5.14 -18.30
N LEU A 46 5.24 -4.70 -17.05
CA LEU A 46 6.09 -3.53 -16.75
C LEU A 46 7.59 -3.82 -16.88
N ALA A 47 8.00 -5.10 -16.92
CA ALA A 47 9.40 -5.49 -16.98
C ALA A 47 10.02 -5.45 -18.40
N ALA A 48 9.38 -4.74 -19.34
CA ALA A 48 9.88 -4.57 -20.70
C ALA A 48 11.06 -3.58 -20.76
N ASP A 49 11.90 -3.70 -21.80
CA ASP A 49 12.93 -2.72 -22.17
C ASP A 49 13.90 -2.32 -21.03
N GLU A 50 14.45 -3.31 -20.32
CA GLU A 50 15.38 -3.12 -19.19
C GLU A 50 14.76 -2.39 -17.97
N THR A 51 13.43 -2.22 -17.95
CA THR A 51 12.71 -1.62 -16.81
C THR A 51 12.70 -2.58 -15.63
N LEU A 52 13.21 -2.09 -14.51
CA LEU A 52 13.26 -2.85 -13.26
C LEU A 52 11.98 -2.65 -12.47
N VAL A 53 11.16 -3.70 -12.38
CA VAL A 53 9.95 -3.69 -11.55
C VAL A 53 10.28 -4.18 -10.15
N VAL A 54 10.08 -3.33 -9.15
CA VAL A 54 10.31 -3.68 -7.75
C VAL A 54 9.00 -4.15 -7.12
N PRO A 55 8.88 -5.42 -6.65
CA PRO A 55 7.70 -5.88 -5.97
C PRO A 55 7.64 -5.28 -4.56
N PRO A 56 6.43 -5.07 -4.02
CA PRO A 56 6.30 -4.66 -2.64
C PRO A 56 6.84 -5.75 -1.70
N GLU A 57 7.65 -5.35 -0.73
CA GLU A 57 8.08 -6.21 0.38
C GLU A 57 6.99 -6.31 1.46
N HIS A 58 6.17 -5.26 1.60
CA HIS A 58 5.07 -5.22 2.56
C HIS A 58 3.79 -5.81 1.98
N ARG A 59 3.22 -6.77 2.71
CA ARG A 59 1.95 -7.41 2.32
C ARG A 59 0.77 -6.48 2.55
N ALA A 60 -0.21 -6.53 1.65
CA ALA A 60 -1.51 -5.88 1.79
C ALA A 60 -2.17 -6.11 3.16
N SER A 61 -2.12 -7.35 3.68
CA SER A 61 -2.68 -7.69 4.99
C SER A 61 -2.00 -6.96 6.16
N SER A 62 -0.71 -6.63 6.04
CA SER A 62 0.01 -5.83 7.02
C SER A 62 -0.44 -4.37 6.99
N VAL A 63 -0.63 -3.81 5.79
CA VAL A 63 -1.12 -2.44 5.59
C VAL A 63 -2.53 -2.27 6.16
N VAL A 64 -3.44 -3.22 5.86
CA VAL A 64 -4.80 -3.21 6.39
C VAL A 64 -4.81 -3.29 7.92
N ARG A 65 -4.01 -4.17 8.53
CA ARG A 65 -3.88 -4.25 9.99
C ARG A 65 -3.41 -2.92 10.60
N HIS A 66 -2.47 -2.25 9.95
CA HIS A 66 -1.98 -0.94 10.40
C HIS A 66 -3.09 0.12 10.36
N LEU A 67 -3.87 0.16 9.29
CA LEU A 67 -5.01 1.07 9.15
C LEU A 67 -6.09 0.79 10.21
N LEU A 68 -6.48 -0.48 10.38
CA LEU A 68 -7.46 -0.87 11.40
C LEU A 68 -7.01 -0.48 12.80
N ALA A 69 -5.73 -0.68 13.13
CA ALA A 69 -5.19 -0.29 14.43
C ALA A 69 -5.25 1.22 14.68
N LYS A 70 -5.10 2.04 13.63
CA LYS A 70 -5.24 3.50 13.69
C LYS A 70 -6.70 3.94 13.87
N MET A 71 -7.64 3.19 13.29
CA MET A 71 -9.08 3.49 13.36
C MET A 71 -9.74 3.05 14.68
N MET A 72 -9.15 2.10 15.40
CA MET A 72 -9.66 1.65 16.71
C MET A 72 -9.64 2.82 17.72
N ARG A 73 -10.82 3.39 17.97
CA ARG A 73 -11.03 4.43 18.99
C ARG A 73 -11.96 3.92 20.09
N PRO A 74 -11.70 4.27 21.35
CA PRO A 74 -12.61 3.93 22.44
C PRO A 74 -13.92 4.68 22.29
N LEU A 75 -15.02 3.96 22.04
CA LEU A 75 -16.38 4.49 22.04
C LEU A 75 -16.91 4.54 23.49
N GLN A 76 -17.38 5.71 23.94
CA GLN A 76 -18.08 5.83 25.23
C GLN A 76 -19.59 5.79 25.01
N ALA A 77 -20.13 4.57 24.87
CA ALA A 77 -21.57 4.33 24.78
C ALA A 77 -22.01 3.33 25.85
N GLY A 78 -23.20 3.54 26.42
CA GLY A 78 -23.79 2.60 27.37
C GLY A 78 -24.15 1.24 26.75
N ALA A 79 -24.47 1.24 25.46
CA ALA A 79 -24.65 0.04 24.64
C ALA A 79 -24.32 0.38 23.17
N VAL A 80 -23.60 -0.51 22.50
CA VAL A 80 -23.35 -0.44 21.05
C VAL A 80 -24.40 -1.32 20.37
N LEU A 81 -25.23 -0.72 19.52
CA LEU A 81 -26.31 -1.44 18.81
C LEU A 81 -25.80 -2.06 17.50
N GLU A 82 -24.96 -1.32 16.78
CA GLU A 82 -24.39 -1.72 15.51
C GLU A 82 -23.00 -1.11 15.37
N GLU A 83 -22.05 -1.90 14.89
CA GLU A 83 -20.71 -1.48 14.53
C GLU A 83 -20.34 -2.20 13.24
N SER A 84 -19.92 -1.44 12.24
CA SER A 84 -19.53 -1.99 10.95
C SER A 84 -18.26 -1.32 10.47
N LEU A 85 -17.42 -2.11 9.79
CA LEU A 85 -16.21 -1.62 9.15
C LEU A 85 -16.21 -2.09 7.71
N ALA A 86 -15.98 -1.15 6.80
CA ALA A 86 -15.86 -1.40 5.38
C ALA A 86 -14.46 -0.98 4.91
N LEU A 87 -13.77 -1.89 4.23
CA LEU A 87 -12.59 -1.55 3.45
C LEU A 87 -13.07 -1.19 2.04
N GLU A 88 -13.00 0.09 1.69
CA GLU A 88 -13.47 0.58 0.39
C GLU A 88 -12.51 0.20 -0.73
N HIS A 89 -11.22 0.53 -0.56
CA HIS A 89 -10.21 0.39 -1.60
C HIS A 89 -8.88 -0.11 -1.03
N ILE A 90 -8.16 -0.89 -1.84
CA ILE A 90 -6.78 -1.29 -1.59
C ILE A 90 -6.04 -1.35 -2.93
N ASP A 91 -5.21 -0.35 -3.17
CA ASP A 91 -4.57 -0.15 -4.46
C ASP A 91 -3.05 -0.23 -4.34
N LEU A 92 -2.42 -0.80 -5.35
CA LEU A 92 -0.96 -0.84 -5.49
C LEU A 92 -0.55 0.09 -6.63
N TYR A 93 0.17 1.16 -6.30
CA TYR A 93 0.68 2.11 -7.27
C TYR A 93 2.16 1.84 -7.57
N TYR A 94 2.48 1.68 -8.85
CA TYR A 94 3.85 1.71 -9.34
C TYR A 94 4.19 3.14 -9.78
N ARG A 95 5.32 3.67 -9.32
CA ARG A 95 5.87 4.95 -9.79
C ARG A 95 7.19 4.75 -10.52
N PRO A 96 7.44 5.46 -11.63
CA PRO A 96 8.71 5.38 -12.34
C PRO A 96 9.82 6.08 -11.55
N ILE A 97 10.92 5.36 -11.30
CA ILE A 97 12.16 5.91 -10.75
C ILE A 97 13.25 5.71 -11.79
N PHE A 98 13.89 6.80 -12.22
CA PHE A 98 15.00 6.74 -13.15
C PHE A 98 16.31 6.65 -12.35
N ALA A 99 17.02 5.54 -12.48
CA ALA A 99 18.29 5.31 -11.79
C ALA A 99 19.47 5.37 -12.78
N HIS A 100 20.43 6.25 -12.52
CA HIS A 100 21.65 6.40 -13.32
C HIS A 100 22.87 6.01 -12.50
N GLU A 101 23.62 4.99 -12.97
CA GLU A 101 24.90 4.57 -12.37
C GLU A 101 26.06 5.35 -13.00
N PHE A 102 26.85 6.01 -12.15
CA PHE A 102 28.06 6.73 -12.53
C PHE A 102 29.28 5.97 -12.02
N HIS A 103 30.28 5.78 -12.88
CA HIS A 103 31.56 5.20 -12.52
C HIS A 103 32.65 6.27 -12.50
N TRP A 104 33.18 6.55 -11.31
CA TRP A 104 34.35 7.41 -11.13
C TRP A 104 35.63 6.59 -11.22
N ALA A 105 36.12 6.39 -12.45
CA ALA A 105 37.29 5.55 -12.75
C ALA A 105 38.55 5.87 -11.92
N PRO A 106 38.96 7.13 -11.72
CA PRO A 106 40.09 7.47 -10.84
C PRO A 106 40.02 6.96 -9.40
N LYS A 107 38.83 6.78 -8.84
CA LYS A 107 38.63 6.31 -7.45
C LYS A 107 38.05 4.90 -7.38
N ASP A 108 37.82 4.26 -8.53
CA ASP A 108 37.07 3.00 -8.66
C ASP A 108 35.78 2.99 -7.82
N THR A 109 35.09 4.14 -7.79
CA THR A 109 33.86 4.32 -7.01
C THR A 109 32.67 4.42 -7.94
N ARG A 110 31.56 3.82 -7.52
CA ARG A 110 30.29 3.87 -8.24
C ARG A 110 29.29 4.63 -7.38
N GLY A 111 28.52 5.51 -8.01
CA GLY A 111 27.40 6.21 -7.39
C GLY A 111 26.15 5.99 -8.21
N VAL A 112 25.00 5.92 -7.55
CA VAL A 112 23.70 5.89 -8.25
C VAL A 112 22.93 7.14 -7.88
N VAL A 113 22.34 7.77 -8.89
CA VAL A 113 21.40 8.87 -8.71
C VAL A 113 20.03 8.35 -9.14
N GLU A 114 19.08 8.39 -8.21
CA GLU A 114 17.68 8.06 -8.47
C GLU A 114 16.89 9.35 -8.59
N ILE A 115 16.03 9.43 -9.60
CA ILE A 115 15.16 10.57 -9.85
C ILE A 115 13.73 10.06 -9.89
N ASP A 116 12.88 10.61 -9.03
CA ASP A 116 11.45 10.33 -9.03
C ASP A 116 10.79 10.97 -10.26
N GLY A 117 10.21 10.15 -11.14
CA GLY A 117 9.59 10.61 -12.38
C GLY A 117 8.29 11.39 -12.17
N LEU A 118 7.66 11.29 -11.00
CA LEU A 118 6.44 12.03 -10.65
C LEU A 118 6.75 13.36 -9.97
N THR A 119 7.68 13.36 -9.01
CA THR A 119 7.97 14.55 -8.19
C THR A 119 9.21 15.32 -8.64
N GLY A 120 10.08 14.71 -9.44
CA GLY A 120 11.39 15.27 -9.81
C GLY A 120 12.41 15.28 -8.66
N GLN A 121 12.08 14.68 -7.51
CA GLN A 121 13.00 14.59 -6.38
C GLN A 121 14.19 13.70 -6.73
N VAL A 122 15.39 14.11 -6.28
CA VAL A 122 16.65 13.42 -6.54
C VAL A 122 17.16 12.79 -5.26
N TYR A 123 17.50 11.51 -5.31
CA TYR A 123 18.05 10.74 -4.21
C TYR A 123 19.41 10.15 -4.58
N HIS A 124 20.32 10.10 -3.61
CA HIS A 124 21.59 9.39 -3.75
C HIS A 124 21.43 7.95 -3.27
N ALA A 125 21.68 7.00 -4.16
CA ALA A 125 21.62 5.57 -3.88
C ALA A 125 23.01 4.93 -3.97
N SER A 126 23.18 3.83 -3.24
CA SER A 126 24.48 3.16 -3.09
C SER A 126 24.77 2.13 -4.20
N SER A 127 23.77 1.43 -4.76
CA SER A 127 23.98 0.51 -5.90
C SER A 127 22.68 -0.01 -6.53
N LEU A 128 22.63 -0.01 -7.87
CA LEU A 128 21.54 -0.58 -8.68
C LEU A 128 21.61 -2.11 -8.77
N ARG A 129 22.84 -2.67 -8.74
CA ARG A 129 23.09 -4.12 -8.81
C ARG A 129 22.50 -4.90 -7.65
N THR A 130 22.50 -4.32 -6.45
CA THR A 130 21.91 -4.96 -5.26
C THR A 130 20.40 -5.08 -5.42
N GLN A 131 19.74 -4.06 -5.96
CA GLN A 131 18.32 -4.09 -6.28
C GLN A 131 18.02 -5.14 -7.36
N LEU A 132 18.78 -5.20 -8.46
CA LEU A 132 18.60 -6.21 -9.51
C LEU A 132 18.68 -7.66 -8.99
N SER A 133 19.65 -7.95 -8.12
CA SER A 133 19.88 -9.31 -7.60
C SER A 133 18.75 -9.81 -6.69
N ARG A 134 18.07 -8.92 -5.96
CA ARG A 134 16.92 -9.25 -5.11
C ARG A 134 15.65 -9.57 -5.90
N LEU A 135 15.56 -9.06 -7.13
CA LEU A 135 14.37 -9.18 -7.97
C LEU A 135 14.34 -10.49 -8.76
N VAL A 136 15.50 -10.99 -9.16
CA VAL A 136 15.64 -12.31 -9.81
C VAL A 136 15.27 -13.47 -8.87
N THR A 137 15.27 -13.26 -7.56
CA THR A 137 15.07 -14.32 -6.55
C THR A 137 13.68 -14.33 -5.89
N ARG A 138 12.81 -13.34 -6.13
CA ARG A 138 11.49 -13.25 -5.48
C ARG A 138 10.35 -13.57 -6.44
N ASN A 139 9.89 -14.82 -6.41
CA ASN A 139 8.50 -15.15 -6.74
C ASN A 139 7.62 -14.67 -5.58
N ALA A 140 7.20 -13.42 -5.60
CA ALA A 140 6.29 -12.88 -4.59
C ALA A 140 5.25 -11.99 -5.28
N LEU A 141 4.24 -12.63 -5.86
CA LEU A 141 3.06 -11.98 -6.40
C LEU A 141 1.84 -12.49 -5.63
N PHE A 142 1.21 -11.57 -4.89
CA PHE A 142 -0.19 -11.56 -4.47
C PHE A 142 -0.76 -12.79 -3.72
N ASP A 143 -0.53 -12.85 -2.40
CA ASP A 143 -1.43 -13.53 -1.46
C ASP A 143 -2.52 -12.55 -0.97
N ILE A 144 -3.38 -12.08 -1.88
CA ILE A 144 -4.63 -11.35 -1.51
C ILE A 144 -5.83 -12.33 -1.43
N GLY A 145 -5.62 -13.63 -1.68
CA GLY A 145 -6.70 -14.62 -1.72
C GLY A 145 -7.03 -15.31 -0.40
N ALA A 146 -6.05 -15.53 0.49
CA ALA A 146 -6.21 -16.44 1.63
C ALA A 146 -6.06 -15.79 3.02
N ASP A 147 -5.17 -14.81 3.17
CA ASP A 147 -4.80 -14.26 4.50
C ASP A 147 -5.73 -13.16 5.03
N THR A 148 -6.65 -12.66 4.21
CA THR A 148 -7.61 -11.58 4.57
C THR A 148 -8.96 -12.09 5.03
N ILE A 149 -9.26 -13.39 4.85
CA ILE A 149 -10.53 -14.00 5.29
C ILE A 149 -10.59 -14.11 6.83
N GLY A 150 -9.43 -14.09 7.49
CA GLY A 150 -9.30 -14.33 8.94
C GLY A 150 -8.78 -13.15 9.75
N LEU A 151 -8.99 -11.90 9.32
CA LEU A 151 -8.66 -10.74 10.17
C LEU A 151 -9.68 -10.65 11.33
N LEU A 152 -9.46 -11.51 12.32
CA LEU A 152 -10.05 -11.52 13.65
C LEU A 152 -9.97 -10.11 14.24
N VAL A 153 -11.14 -9.52 14.49
CA VAL A 153 -11.31 -8.35 15.34
C VAL A 153 -11.17 -8.80 16.80
N PRO A 154 -10.20 -8.27 17.57
CA PRO A 154 -10.14 -8.52 19.00
C PRO A 154 -11.27 -7.77 19.72
N GLY A 155 -12.29 -8.51 20.15
CA GLY A 155 -13.30 -8.06 21.12
C GLY A 155 -14.53 -7.38 20.51
N GLY A 156 -15.61 -8.15 20.32
CA GLY A 156 -16.92 -7.62 19.91
C GLY A 156 -17.22 -7.87 18.43
N SER A 157 -18.45 -8.27 18.14
CA SER A 157 -18.93 -8.75 16.84
C SER A 157 -18.95 -7.68 15.73
N ILE A 158 -17.79 -7.29 15.22
CA ILE A 158 -17.72 -6.42 14.03
C ILE A 158 -17.93 -7.29 12.79
N SER A 159 -19.01 -7.01 12.05
CA SER A 159 -19.26 -7.63 10.75
C SER A 159 -18.58 -6.82 9.67
N VAL A 160 -17.54 -7.37 9.04
CA VAL A 160 -16.85 -6.73 7.90
C VAL A 160 -17.57 -7.08 6.61
N LYS A 161 -18.11 -6.09 5.89
CA LYS A 161 -18.59 -6.26 4.51
C LYS A 161 -17.43 -5.98 3.56
N VAL A 162 -16.82 -7.05 3.03
CA VAL A 162 -15.80 -6.93 1.98
C VAL A 162 -16.50 -6.82 0.63
N ALA A 163 -16.43 -5.65 -0.01
CA ALA A 163 -16.88 -5.49 -1.39
C ALA A 163 -15.77 -5.95 -2.33
N ARG A 164 -15.95 -7.12 -2.96
CA ARG A 164 -15.05 -7.66 -3.98
C ARG A 164 -15.40 -7.04 -5.32
N VAL A 165 -14.63 -6.06 -5.79
CA VAL A 165 -14.62 -5.71 -7.23
C VAL A 165 -13.65 -6.67 -7.91
N ALA A 166 -14.18 -7.81 -8.35
CA ALA A 166 -13.47 -8.72 -9.23
C ALA A 166 -13.55 -8.16 -10.65
N LEU A 167 -12.41 -7.74 -11.20
CA LEU A 167 -12.26 -7.56 -12.64
C LEU A 167 -12.10 -8.95 -13.27
N ASP A 168 -13.24 -9.57 -13.54
CA ASP A 168 -13.38 -10.65 -14.52
C ASP A 168 -14.21 -10.09 -15.67
N LYS A 169 -13.57 -9.79 -16.80
CA LYS A 169 -14.26 -9.76 -18.07
C LYS A 169 -13.38 -10.38 -19.14
N SER A 170 -13.58 -11.68 -19.28
CA SER A 170 -13.31 -12.45 -20.49
C SER A 170 -13.93 -11.75 -21.71
N TYR A 171 -13.08 -11.44 -22.69
CA TYR A 171 -13.38 -11.64 -24.10
C TYR A 171 -12.09 -11.96 -24.85
#